data_AF-A0AA37SRI1-F1
#
_entry.id   AF-A0AA37SRI1-F1
#
_cell.length_a   1.000
_cell.length_b   1.000
_cell.length_c   1.000
_cell.angle_alpha   90.00
_cell.angle_beta   90.00
_cell.angle_gamma   90.00
#
_symmetry.space_group_name_H-M   'P 1'
#
loop_
_entity.id
_entity.type
_entity.pdbx_description
1 polymer ?
#
loop_
_entity_poly.entity_id
_entity_poly.type
_entity_poly.pdbx_seq_one_letter_code
_entity_poly.pdbx_strand_id
1 'polypeptide(L)' 'MQSRTNDLQDFRQQVDLYLDRALNTEDERQLLDRVNHDPNCGRVLSKEQNFRNFIKQNVKRSEATPDFIQAIKNKIRID' A
#
# COMPACT_ATOMS: atom_id res chain seq x y z
N MET A 1 25.01 -1.52 -20.45
CA MET A 1 23.93 -0.53 -20.19
C MET A 1 22.68 -1.22 -19.58
N GLN A 2 22.80 -1.92 -18.44
CA GLN A 2 21.71 -2.76 -17.88
C GLN A 2 21.17 -2.30 -16.51
N SER A 3 21.68 -1.19 -15.95
CA SER A 3 21.41 -0.81 -14.56
C SER A 3 20.12 0.00 -14.34
N ARG A 4 19.56 0.65 -15.38
CA ARG A 4 18.41 1.57 -15.21
C ARG A 4 17.05 0.87 -15.03
N THR A 5 16.87 -0.32 -15.62
CA THR A 5 15.59 -1.04 -15.56
C THR A 5 15.36 -1.69 -14.20
N ASN A 6 16.42 -2.22 -13.60
CA ASN A 6 16.39 -2.82 -12.26
C ASN A 6 16.01 -1.79 -11.19
N ASP A 7 16.53 -0.57 -11.31
CA ASP A 7 16.29 0.52 -10.34
C ASP A 7 14.82 0.98 -10.31
N LEU A 8 14.17 1.04 -11.48
CA LEU A 8 12.75 1.39 -11.57
C LEU A 8 11.84 0.26 -11.07
N GLN A 9 12.26 -0.99 -11.27
CA GLN A 9 11.52 -2.17 -10.83
C GLN A 9 11.61 -2.33 -9.31
N ASP A 10 12.79 -2.08 -8.74
CA ASP A 10 13.02 -2.02 -7.30
C ASP A 10 12.18 -0.91 -6.66
N PHE A 11 12.17 0.30 -7.24
CA PHE A 11 11.33 1.40 -6.76
C PHE A 11 9.84 1.05 -6.77
N ARG A 12 9.34 0.36 -7.80
CA ARG A 12 7.94 -0.10 -7.84
C ARG A 12 7.65 -1.10 -6.73
N GLN A 13 8.57 -2.03 -6.49
CA GLN A 13 8.43 -3.00 -5.40
C GLN A 13 8.42 -2.30 -4.03
N GLN A 14 9.25 -1.28 -3.82
CA GLN A 14 9.22 -0.47 -2.60
C GLN A 14 7.89 0.31 -2.46
N VAL A 15 7.35 0.85 -3.56
CA VAL A 15 6.03 1.50 -3.57
C VAL A 15 4.94 0.50 -3.18
N ASP A 16 4.97 -0.72 -3.71
CA ASP A 16 3.99 -1.76 -3.36
C ASP A 16 4.04 -2.11 -1.88
N LEU A 17 5.24 -2.36 -1.36
CA LEU A 17 5.46 -2.65 0.06
C LEU A 17 5.03 -1.48 0.97
N TYR A 18 5.29 -0.24 0.55
CA TYR A 18 4.82 0.96 1.26
C TYR A 18 3.30 1.00 1.34
N LEU A 19 2.61 0.75 0.23
CA LEU A 19 1.15 0.77 0.16
C LEU A 19 0.48 -0.40 0.91
N ASP A 20 1.20 -1.52 1.09
CA ASP A 20 0.81 -2.67 1.92
C ASP A 20 1.20 -2.53 3.41
N ARG A 21 1.85 -1.41 3.80
CA ARG A 21 2.42 -1.22 5.15
C ARG A 21 3.41 -2.33 5.55
N ALA A 22 4.08 -2.92 4.57
CA ALA A 22 5.07 -3.97 4.72
C ALA A 22 6.51 -3.44 4.63
N LEU A 23 6.68 -2.13 4.51
CA LEU A 23 7.97 -1.45 4.46
C LEU A 23 8.40 -1.03 5.87
N ASN A 24 9.69 -1.13 6.19
CA ASN A 24 10.21 -0.63 7.46
C ASN A 24 10.21 0.90 7.48
N THR A 25 10.21 1.48 8.68
CA THR A 25 10.20 2.95 8.87
C THR A 25 11.39 3.66 8.20
N GLU A 26 12.55 3.00 8.11
CA GLU A 26 13.72 3.58 7.46
C GLU A 26 13.57 3.63 5.94
N ASP A 27 13.20 2.51 5.33
CA ASP A 27 12.90 2.41 3.89
C ASP A 27 11.77 3.35 3.48
N GLU A 28 10.76 3.55 4.34
CA GLU A 28 9.64 4.46 4.09
C GLU A 28 10.12 5.90 3.96
N ARG A 29 10.99 6.33 4.87
CA ARG A 29 11.59 7.67 4.81
C ARG A 29 12.43 7.85 3.55
N GLN A 30 13.22 6.85 3.16
CA GLN A 30 14.01 6.91 1.94
C GLN A 30 13.13 6.98 0.68
N LEU A 31 12.03 6.21 0.64
CA LEU A 31 11.09 6.27 -0.47
C LEU A 31 10.39 7.64 -0.56
N LEU A 32 9.95 8.18 0.57
CA LEU A 32 9.33 9.51 0.63
C LEU A 32 10.31 10.62 0.27
N ASP A 33 11.56 10.53 0.70
CA ASP A 33 12.61 11.47 0.30
C ASP A 33 12.85 11.44 -1.22
N ARG A 34 12.93 10.23 -1.79
CA ARG A 34 13.09 10.02 -3.24
C ARG A 34 11.90 10.56 -4.04
N VAL A 35 10.69 10.41 -3.52
CA VAL A 35 9.45 10.98 -4.11
C VAL A 35 9.44 12.51 -4.03
N ASN A 36 9.99 13.10 -2.97
CA ASN A 36 10.10 14.56 -2.86
C ASN A 36 11.15 15.13 -3.83
N HIS A 37 12.26 14.42 -4.05
CA HIS A 37 13.33 14.86 -4.94
C HIS A 37 13.05 14.60 -6.42
N ASP A 38 12.34 13.51 -6.77
CA ASP A 38 12.03 13.16 -8.16
C ASP A 38 10.51 13.20 -8.45
N PRO A 39 10.05 14.11 -9.33
CA PRO A 39 8.62 14.21 -9.66
C PRO A 39 8.08 13.02 -10.47
N ASN A 40 8.94 12.20 -11.09
CA ASN A 40 8.48 10.98 -11.76
C ASN A 40 8.16 9.87 -10.75
N CYS A 41 8.96 9.75 -9.68
CA CYS A 41 8.68 8.87 -8.54
C CYS A 41 7.33 9.22 -7.89
N GLY A 42 7.05 10.51 -7.68
CA GLY A 42 5.74 10.96 -7.18
C GLY A 42 4.57 10.60 -8.10
N ARG A 43 4.75 10.70 -9.43
CA ARG A 43 3.74 10.26 -10.41
C ARG A 43 3.48 8.76 -10.34
N VAL A 44 4.52 7.94 -10.18
CA VAL A 44 4.38 6.47 -10.06
C VAL A 44 3.62 6.11 -8.79
N LEU A 45 4.00 6.69 -7.64
CA LEU A 45 3.31 6.47 -6.36
C LEU A 45 1.83 6.89 -6.44
N SER A 46 1.54 8.08 -6.98
CA SER A 46 0.18 8.57 -7.13
C SER A 46 -0.66 7.69 -8.06
N LYS A 47 -0.08 7.20 -9.15
CA LYS A 47 -0.75 6.28 -10.07
C LYS A 47 -1.15 4.97 -9.38
N GLU A 48 -0.23 4.36 -8.63
CA GLU A 48 -0.49 3.14 -7.86
C GLU A 48 -1.57 3.36 -6.78
N GLN A 49 -1.50 4.46 -6.03
CA GLN A 49 -2.52 4.82 -5.05
C GLN A 49 -3.91 4.96 -5.68
N ASN A 50 -4.01 5.70 -6.79
CA ASN A 50 -5.26 5.90 -7.51
C ASN A 50 -5.82 4.58 -8.04
N PHE A 51 -4.96 3.70 -8.56
CA PHE A 51 -5.38 2.40 -9.04
C PHE A 51 -5.91 1.50 -7.90
N ARG A 52 -5.21 1.44 -6.77
CA ARG A 52 -5.67 0.70 -5.58
C ARG A 52 -7.00 1.27 -5.05
N ASN A 53 -7.17 2.58 -5.05
CA ASN A 53 -8.43 3.22 -4.65
C ASN A 53 -9.56 2.90 -5.63
N PHE A 54 -9.28 2.93 -6.93
CA PHE A 54 -10.23 2.53 -7.97
C PHE A 54 -10.69 1.09 -7.76
N ILE A 55 -9.77 0.15 -7.52
CA ILE A 55 -10.12 -1.24 -7.20
C ILE A 55 -10.97 -1.30 -5.93
N LYS A 56 -10.57 -0.63 -4.84
CA LYS A 56 -11.32 -0.63 -3.58
C LYS A 56 -12.76 -0.11 -3.74
N GLN A 57 -12.99 0.85 -4.63
CA GLN A 57 -14.31 1.41 -4.90
C GLN A 57 -15.16 0.53 -5.82
N ASN A 58 -14.55 -0.12 -6.81
CA ASN A 58 -15.27 -0.88 -7.83
C ASN A 58 -15.44 -2.36 -7.46
N VAL A 59 -14.56 -2.92 -6.63
CA VAL A 59 -14.65 -4.30 -6.15
C VAL A 59 -15.56 -4.35 -4.93
N LYS A 60 -16.75 -4.94 -5.10
CA LYS A 60 -17.63 -5.26 -3.97
C LYS A 60 -16.94 -6.24 -3.03
N ARG A 61 -16.61 -5.77 -1.83
CA ARG A 61 -16.22 -6.65 -0.72
C ARG A 61 -17.47 -7.23 -0.09
N SER A 62 -17.48 -8.53 0.17
CA SER A 62 -18.54 -9.13 0.97
C SER A 62 -18.54 -8.50 2.36
N GLU A 63 -19.69 -7.98 2.77
CA GLU A 63 -19.85 -7.47 4.13
C GLU A 63 -19.82 -8.63 5.11
N ALA A 64 -19.19 -8.40 6.27
CA ALA A 64 -19.26 -9.37 7.36
C ALA A 64 -20.71 -9.44 7.86
N THR A 65 -21.18 -10.66 8.15
CA THR A 65 -22.51 -10.82 8.73
C THR A 65 -22.54 -10.16 10.12
N PRO A 66 -23.68 -9.59 10.54
CA PRO A 66 -23.82 -8.98 11.86
C PRO A 66 -23.51 -9.98 12.98
N ASP A 67 -23.83 -11.26 12.77
CA ASP A 67 -23.50 -12.35 13.67
C ASP A 67 -21.98 -12.54 13.82
N PHE A 68 -21.23 -12.55 12.72
CA PHE A 68 -19.77 -12.67 12.76
C PHE A 68 -19.13 -11.47 13.48
N ILE A 69 -19.65 -10.26 13.26
CA ILE A 69 -19.20 -9.06 13.98
C ILE A 69 -19.47 -9.19 15.49
N GLN A 70 -20.65 -9.68 15.89
CA GLN A 70 -20.99 -9.91 17.29
C GLN A 70 -20.12 -11.00 17.92
N ALA A 71 -19.85 -12.09 17.21
CA ALA A 71 -18.98 -13.16 17.67
C ALA A 71 -17.54 -12.66 17.95
N ILE A 72 -16.99 -11.82 17.06
CA ILE A 72 -15.69 -11.17 17.28
C ILE A 72 -15.74 -10.23 18.49
N LYS A 73 -16.77 -9.36 18.58
CA LYS A 73 -16.93 -8.41 19.69
C LYS A 73 -17.01 -9.12 21.05
N ASN A 74 -17.75 -10.22 21.10
CA ASN A 74 -17.91 -11.02 22.31
C ASN A 74 -16.59 -11.69 22.71
N LYS A 75 -15.79 -12.19 21.76
CA LYS A 75 -14.46 -12.74 22.04
C LYS A 75 -13.46 -11.71 22.57
N ILE A 76 -13.51 -10.47 22.08
CA ILE A 76 -12.62 -9.39 22.53
C ILE A 76 -13.04 -8.84 23.91
N ARG A 77 -14.33 -8.91 24.24
CA ARG A 77 -14.89 -8.53 25.55
C ARG A 77 -14.68 -9.56 26.66
N ILE A 78 -13.96 -10.65 26.40
CA ILE A 78 -13.49 -11.57 27.44
C ILE A 78 -12.19 -10.98 28.01
N ASP A 79 -12.33 -9.87 28.73
CA ASP A 79 -11.43 -9.36 29.77
C ASP A 79 -12.28 -8.54 30.76
#